data_AF-A0A519KDM8-F1
#
_entry.id   AF-A0A519KDM8-F1
#
_cell.length_a   1.000
_cell.length_b   1.000
_cell.length_c   1.000
_cell.angle_alpha   90.00
_cell.angle_beta   90.00
_cell.angle_gamma   90.00
#
_symmetry.space_group_name_H-M   'P 1'
#
loop_
_entity.id
_entity.type
_entity.pdbx_description
1 polymer ?
#
loop_
_entity_poly.entity_id
_entity_poly.type
_entity_poly.pdbx_seq_one_letter_code
_entity_poly.pdbx_strand_id
1 'polypeptide(L)' 'MRCTKALTVIEINGPPPYLTTDWNAAGESVRKLAALHPLIAVTGHGSAMRGKEFEEGLSELAEKFEELAVPDYGRYVE' A
#
# COMPACT_ATOMS: atom_id res chain seq x y z
N MET A 1 -24.24 -27.13 6.25
CA MET A 1 -23.03 -26.45 6.74
C MET A 1 -22.64 -25.40 5.69
N ARG A 2 -23.11 -24.16 5.82
CA ARG A 2 -22.74 -23.07 4.89
C ARG A 2 -21.53 -22.38 5.50
N CYS A 3 -20.36 -22.64 4.93
CA CYS A 3 -19.16 -21.86 5.22
C CYS A 3 -19.36 -20.50 4.56
N THR A 4 -19.90 -19.52 5.30
CA THR A 4 -19.83 -18.12 4.90
C THR A 4 -18.37 -17.74 4.92
N LYS A 5 -17.77 -17.68 3.73
CA LYS A 5 -16.43 -17.17 3.49
C LYS A 5 -16.33 -15.82 4.19
N ALA A 6 -15.50 -15.73 5.23
CA ALA A 6 -15.15 -14.44 5.82
C ALA A 6 -14.56 -13.60 4.69
N LEU A 7 -15.21 -12.48 4.37
CA LEU A 7 -14.67 -11.47 3.49
C LEU A 7 -13.57 -10.76 4.28
N THR A 8 -12.34 -11.26 4.19
CA THR A 8 -11.17 -10.47 4.55
C THR A 8 -11.17 -9.25 3.65
N VAL A 9 -11.37 -8.07 4.24
CA VAL A 9 -11.16 -6.81 3.53
C VAL A 9 -9.68 -6.75 3.17
N ILE A 10 -9.38 -6.61 1.88
CA ILE A 10 -8.00 -6.45 1.42
C ILE A 10 -7.73 -4.97 1.33
N GLU A 11 -6.84 -4.47 2.18
CA GLU A 11 -6.46 -3.06 2.24
C GLU A 11 -5.04 -2.86 1.72
N ILE A 12 -4.84 -1.76 1.01
CA ILE A 12 -3.51 -1.32 0.57
C ILE A 12 -2.90 -0.52 1.72
N ASN A 13 -1.70 -0.89 2.11
CA ASN A 13 -0.99 -0.28 3.21
C ASN A 13 0.34 0.31 2.72
N GLY A 14 0.77 1.39 3.37
CA GLY A 14 2.10 1.95 3.18
C GLY A 14 3.22 0.99 3.65
N PRO A 15 4.49 1.34 3.38
CA PRO A 15 5.62 0.55 3.82
C PRO A 15 5.72 0.52 5.36
N PRO A 16 6.25 -0.56 5.96
CA PRO A 16 6.31 -0.71 7.40
C PRO A 16 7.21 0.35 8.06
N PRO A 17 6.72 1.09 9.08
CA PRO A 17 7.42 2.25 9.62
C PRO A 17 8.73 1.93 10.33
N TYR A 18 8.85 0.74 10.91
CA TYR A 18 10.06 0.29 11.61
C TYR A 18 11.16 -0.23 10.66
N LEU A 19 10.90 -0.31 9.35
CA LEU A 19 11.87 -0.73 8.33
C LEU A 19 12.04 0.29 7.19
N THR A 20 11.27 1.37 7.19
CA THR A 20 11.34 2.40 6.15
C THR A 20 12.26 3.52 6.63
N THR A 21 13.50 3.52 6.14
CA THR A 21 14.54 4.46 6.56
C THR A 21 14.55 5.76 5.75
N ASP A 22 14.01 5.74 4.53
CA ASP A 22 13.93 6.88 3.63
C ASP A 22 12.50 6.98 3.10
N TRP A 23 11.71 7.87 3.71
CA TRP A 23 10.31 8.06 3.36
C TRP A 23 10.12 8.73 2.00
N ASN A 24 11.06 9.59 1.59
CA ASN A 24 10.99 10.26 0.30
C ASN A 24 11.20 9.24 -0.83
N ALA A 25 12.23 8.40 -0.72
CA ALA A 25 12.49 7.32 -1.68
C ALA A 25 11.37 6.27 -1.70
N ALA A 26 10.78 5.97 -0.55
CA ALA A 26 9.63 5.06 -0.45
C ALA A 26 8.40 5.64 -1.18
N GLY A 27 8.05 6.90 -0.93
CA GLY A 27 6.95 7.58 -1.61
C GLY A 27 7.16 7.69 -3.12
N GLU A 28 8.38 8.02 -3.56
CA GLU A 28 8.74 8.03 -4.98
C GLU A 28 8.56 6.65 -5.61
N SER A 29 8.93 5.58 -4.90
CA SER A 29 8.75 4.20 -5.37
C SER A 29 7.27 3.84 -5.54
N VAL A 30 6.42 4.21 -4.58
CA VAL A 30 4.96 3.99 -4.68
C VAL A 30 4.38 4.78 -5.86
N ARG A 31 4.74 6.05 -6.03
CA ARG A 31 4.31 6.88 -7.17
C ARG A 31 4.73 6.28 -8.51
N LYS A 32 5.96 5.74 -8.61
CA LYS A 32 6.43 5.03 -9.80
C LYS A 32 5.60 3.78 -10.10
N LEU A 33 5.25 2.99 -9.07
CA LEU A 33 4.41 1.81 -9.24
C LEU A 33 3.00 2.17 -9.69
N ALA A 34 2.39 3.21 -9.11
CA ALA A 34 1.07 3.69 -9.51
C ALA A 34 1.05 4.16 -10.97
N ALA A 35 2.09 4.88 -11.41
CA ALA A 35 2.23 5.38 -12.78
C ALA A 35 2.33 4.28 -13.86
N LEU A 36 2.60 3.03 -13.47
CA LEU A 36 2.58 1.89 -14.40
C LEU A 36 1.16 1.39 -14.72
N HIS A 37 0.13 1.90 -14.02
CA HIS A 37 -1.25 1.43 -14.11
C HIS A 37 -1.36 -0.11 -14.02
N PRO A 38 -0.83 -0.74 -12.94
CA PRO A 38 -0.78 -2.18 -12.82
C PRO A 38 -2.19 -2.78 -12.68
N LEU A 39 -2.47 -3.84 -13.45
CA LEU A 39 -3.76 -4.54 -13.39
C LEU A 39 -3.89 -5.46 -12.16
N ILE A 40 -2.76 -5.96 -11.66
CA ILE A 40 -2.67 -6.97 -10.59
C ILE A 40 -1.41 -6.71 -9.77
N ALA A 41 -1.51 -6.84 -8.44
CA ALA A 41 -0.38 -6.97 -7.54
C ALA A 41 -0.35 -8.35 -6.88
N VAL A 42 0.81 -9.00 -6.94
CA VAL A 42 1.11 -10.25 -6.24
C VAL A 42 2.29 -9.97 -5.31
N THR A 43 1.98 -9.66 -4.06
CA THR A 43 2.94 -9.25 -3.03
C THR A 43 3.52 -10.44 -2.28
N GLY A 44 4.66 -10.24 -1.59
CA GLY A 44 5.28 -11.29 -0.77
C GLY A 44 4.44 -11.69 0.46
N HIS A 45 3.57 -10.80 0.92
CA HIS A 45 2.61 -11.03 2.01
C HIS A 45 1.24 -10.49 1.62
N GLY A 46 0.17 -11.15 2.07
CA GLY A 46 -1.21 -10.78 1.76
C GLY A 46 -1.80 -11.55 0.58
N SER A 47 -3.05 -11.24 0.25
CA SER A 47 -3.74 -11.81 -0.92
C SER A 47 -3.47 -10.96 -2.15
N ALA A 48 -3.41 -11.59 -3.34
CA ALA A 48 -3.30 -10.85 -4.59
C ALA A 48 -4.47 -9.88 -4.78
N MET A 49 -4.17 -8.66 -5.20
CA MET A 49 -5.15 -7.60 -5.49
C MET A 49 -5.22 -7.33 -6.98
N ARG A 50 -6.39 -6.96 -7.49
CA ARG A 50 -6.61 -6.72 -8.93
C ARG A 50 -7.81 -5.82 -9.18
N GLY A 51 -7.84 -5.27 -10.39
CA GLY A 51 -8.98 -4.50 -10.86
C GLY A 51 -9.06 -3.12 -10.20
N LYS A 52 -10.23 -2.50 -10.31
CA LYS A 52 -10.45 -1.09 -9.99
C LYS A 52 -10.12 -0.73 -8.53
N GLU A 53 -10.52 -1.57 -7.59
CA GLU A 53 -10.25 -1.35 -6.15
C GLU A 53 -8.74 -1.26 -5.85
N PHE A 54 -7.94 -2.07 -6.54
CA PHE A 54 -6.49 -2.02 -6.42
C PHE A 54 -5.89 -0.76 -7.05
N GLU A 55 -6.33 -0.41 -8.25
CA GLU A 55 -5.87 0.78 -8.96
C GLU A 55 -6.20 2.07 -8.18
N GLU A 56 -7.43 2.18 -7.67
CA GLU A 56 -7.88 3.33 -6.87
C GLU A 56 -7.11 3.43 -5.55
N GLY A 57 -6.97 2.33 -4.81
CA GLY A 57 -6.26 2.37 -3.53
C GLY A 57 -4.75 2.60 -3.69
N LEU A 58 -4.12 2.09 -4.76
CA LEU A 58 -2.70 2.38 -5.04
C LEU A 58 -2.52 3.85 -5.44
N SER A 59 -3.46 4.39 -6.22
CA SER A 59 -3.46 5.81 -6.60
C SER A 59 -3.65 6.71 -5.38
N GLU A 60 -4.60 6.39 -4.50
CA GLU A 60 -4.80 7.13 -3.24
C GLU A 60 -3.55 7.10 -2.36
N LEU A 61 -2.94 5.93 -2.17
CA LEU A 61 -1.69 5.81 -1.43
C LEU A 61 -0.56 6.63 -2.07
N ALA A 62 -0.49 6.69 -3.40
CA ALA A 62 0.52 7.47 -4.11
C ALA A 62 0.32 8.99 -3.98
N GLU A 63 -0.95 9.44 -4.02
CA GLU A 63 -1.33 10.85 -3.92
C GLU A 63 -1.23 11.40 -2.49
N LYS A 64 -1.57 10.58 -1.50
CA LYS A 64 -1.60 10.95 -0.08
C LYS A 64 -0.54 10.21 0.74
N PHE A 65 0.59 9.86 0.14
CA PHE A 65 1.60 9.02 0.76
C PHE A 65 2.07 9.57 2.11
N GLU A 66 2.33 10.87 2.15
CA GLU A 66 2.83 11.56 3.33
C GLU A 66 1.81 11.58 4.48
N GLU A 67 0.50 11.58 4.17
CA GLU A 67 -0.58 11.53 5.16
C GLU A 67 -0.89 10.09 5.62
N LEU A 68 -0.86 9.12 4.70
CA LEU A 68 -1.34 7.75 4.95
C LEU A 68 -0.24 6.79 5.42
N ALA A 69 1.02 7.03 5.04
CA ALA A 69 2.11 6.08 5.24
C ALA A 69 3.18 6.55 6.22
N VAL A 70 3.46 7.86 6.29
CA VAL A 70 4.49 8.41 7.17
C VAL A 70 3.90 8.56 8.58
N PRO A 71 4.47 7.90 9.60
CA PRO A 71 3.96 8.01 10.97
C PRO A 71 4.37 9.35 11.61
N ASP A 72 3.58 9.82 12.57
CA ASP A 72 3.90 11.04 13.34
C ASP A 72 5.15 10.90 14.24
N TYR A 73 5.56 9.66 14.53
CA TYR A 73 6.70 9.36 15.41
C TYR A 73 7.36 8.02 15.03
N GLY A 74 8.65 7.89 15.33
CA GLY A 74 9.41 6.67 15.06
C GLY A 74 10.88 6.94 14.78
N ARG A 75 11.65 5.85 14.65
CA ARG A 75 13.12 5.91 14.49
C ARG A 75 13.59 6.63 13.22
N TYR A 76 12.74 6.66 12.18
CA TYR A 76 13.13 7.09 10.83
C TYR A 76 12.27 8.24 10.30
N VAL A 77 11.59 8.99 11.15
CA VAL A 77 10.74 10.14 10.76
C VAL A 77 11.28 11.50 11.22
N GLU A 78 12.56 11.53 11.61
CA GLU A 78 13.30 12.74 11.99
C GLU A 78 14.17 13.26 10.84
#